data_AF-A0A7Y0D8N2-F1
#
_entry.id   AF-A0A7Y0D8N2-F1
#
_cell.length_a   1.000
_cell.length_b   1.000
_cell.length_c   1.000
_cell.angle_alpha   90.00
_cell.angle_beta   90.00
_cell.angle_gamma   90.00
#
_symmetry.space_group_name_H-M   'P 1'
#
loop_
_entity.id
_entity.type
_entity.pdbx_description
1 polymer ?
#
loop_
_entity_poly.entity_id
_entity_poly.type
_entity_poly.pdbx_seq_one_letter_code
_entity_poly.pdbx_strand_id
1 'polypeptide(L)'
;DLGRAQLEVVVLAAVVAVLALVVGTPTGAAWATVLVIVALWQQGQTGHAAGTASHDVATSALFLHLVGAAVWIGALGALAVLARRLGRDVGPAAARYSVVAGWCLAAVGASGLVNAVIRVGGFDGFATRYGVLVLVKALLLVVLGALGLAHRRGTMPRLTAADGAGWPFWRLVLVELAVMGAVSGVAVALASSAPPVPQTAVITRTPAVIVTGHPLPPEPTTMRWLTEWRWDVVLAALAVAGIVVYVRWAWRLHRRGDAWPVSRTVSWVVGMALFFWTTNGGPAVYGHVLFSAHMVEHMVLATVIPIFLVLAAPVTLALRALPVRQTVVRGDVSRGPREWILVLVHSRWGQFFAHPLVAAANFAGSMIAFYYTGIFEWTLRSGVGHLAMALHFSLVGYLFVNALIGVDPGPTRPAYPQRLLLLFAAMGFHAFFGVTLMSGDALLAADWFGLLGRPWGPSALADQQTGGGIAWGIGELPTLAVAIAVAVSWSRADDRVARRRDRKVDREGDVEMDEYNAMLAQMSHDDDA
;
A
#
# COMPACT_ATOMS: atom_id res chain seq x y z
N ASP A 1 6.60 28.18 -9.55
CA ASP A 1 6.46 26.75 -9.21
C ASP A 1 6.38 25.81 -10.41
N LEU A 2 5.53 26.06 -11.42
CA LEU A 2 5.43 25.20 -12.61
C LEU A 2 6.77 24.92 -13.32
N GLY A 3 7.58 25.96 -13.55
CA GLY A 3 8.90 25.79 -14.18
C GLY A 3 9.89 24.96 -13.36
N ARG A 4 9.80 24.99 -12.02
CA ARG A 4 10.62 24.14 -11.15
C ARG A 4 10.19 22.68 -11.26
N ALA A 5 8.88 22.41 -11.20
CA ALA A 5 8.34 21.07 -11.37
C ALA A 5 8.70 20.47 -12.75
N GLN A 6 8.61 21.26 -13.82
CA GLN A 6 9.02 20.81 -15.16
C GLN A 6 10.52 20.53 -15.24
N LEU A 7 11.36 21.38 -14.64
CA LEU A 7 12.81 21.15 -14.58
C LEU A 7 13.13 19.86 -13.82
N GLU A 8 12.49 19.63 -12.67
CA GLU A 8 12.65 18.40 -11.89
C GLU A 8 12.30 17.15 -12.71
N VAL A 9 11.18 17.16 -13.44
CA VAL A 9 10.76 16.07 -14.32
C VAL A 9 11.82 15.80 -15.41
N VAL A 10 12.32 16.84 -16.06
CA VAL A 10 13.36 16.71 -17.10
C VAL A 10 14.66 16.15 -16.53
N VAL A 11 15.10 16.64 -15.36
CA VAL A 11 16.31 16.15 -14.69
C VAL A 11 16.15 14.67 -14.31
N LEU A 12 15.02 14.28 -13.71
CA LEU A 12 14.76 12.88 -13.37
C LEU A 12 14.72 11.99 -14.62
N ALA A 13 14.11 12.45 -15.71
CA ALA A 13 14.08 11.72 -16.97
C ALA A 13 15.49 11.51 -17.56
N ALA A 14 16.35 12.53 -17.51
CA ALA A 14 17.74 12.44 -17.96
C ALA A 14 18.54 11.44 -17.09
N VAL A 15 18.38 11.50 -15.77
CA VAL A 15 19.02 10.55 -14.85
C VAL A 15 18.57 9.11 -15.13
N VAL A 16 17.27 8.88 -15.32
CA VAL A 16 16.73 7.56 -15.65
C VAL A 16 17.29 7.07 -16.99
N ALA A 17 17.40 7.94 -18.00
CA ALA A 17 17.97 7.56 -19.30
C ALA A 17 19.42 7.11 -19.17
N VAL A 18 20.24 7.80 -18.38
CA VAL A 18 21.63 7.39 -18.09
C VAL A 18 21.66 6.07 -17.32
N LEU A 19 20.85 5.93 -16.27
CA LEU A 19 20.78 4.69 -15.50
C LEU A 19 20.36 3.50 -16.37
N ALA A 20 19.42 3.68 -17.30
CA ALA A 20 18.96 2.64 -18.21
C ALA A 20 20.07 2.12 -19.16
N LEU A 21 21.13 2.90 -19.39
CA LEU A 21 22.29 2.48 -20.19
C LEU A 21 23.31 1.67 -19.40
N VAL A 22 23.43 1.94 -18.09
CA VAL A 22 24.48 1.35 -17.23
C VAL A 22 23.96 0.17 -16.40
N VAL A 23 22.66 0.15 -16.10
CA VAL A 23 22.03 -0.87 -15.27
C VAL A 23 21.79 -2.16 -16.09
N GLY A 24 22.58 -3.19 -15.80
CA GLY A 24 22.41 -4.53 -16.35
C GLY A 24 21.64 -5.51 -15.47
N THR A 25 21.18 -5.11 -14.27
CA THR A 25 20.56 -6.02 -13.30
C THR A 25 19.07 -5.73 -13.08
N PRO A 26 18.23 -6.75 -12.80
CA PRO A 26 16.82 -6.54 -12.45
C PRO A 26 16.64 -5.63 -11.23
N THR A 27 17.52 -5.73 -10.23
CA THR A 27 17.48 -4.86 -9.03
C THR A 27 17.73 -3.41 -9.38
N GLY A 28 18.75 -3.11 -10.19
CA GLY A 28 19.00 -1.74 -10.61
C GLY A 28 17.84 -1.18 -11.44
N ALA A 29 17.21 -2.01 -12.29
CA ALA A 29 16.07 -1.58 -13.09
C ALA A 29 14.85 -1.25 -12.21
N ALA A 30 14.65 -2.01 -11.12
CA ALA A 30 13.64 -1.69 -10.11
C ALA A 30 13.91 -0.33 -9.43
N TRP A 31 15.16 -0.03 -9.08
CA TRP A 31 15.53 1.29 -8.52
C TRP A 31 15.33 2.44 -9.52
N ALA A 32 15.69 2.25 -10.80
CA ALA A 32 15.42 3.24 -11.83
C ALA A 32 13.92 3.50 -12.01
N THR A 33 13.08 2.46 -11.84
CA THR A 33 11.62 2.58 -11.90
C THR A 33 11.08 3.48 -10.78
N VAL A 34 11.69 3.49 -9.58
CA VAL A 34 11.28 4.39 -8.49
C VAL A 34 11.42 5.86 -8.92
N LEU A 35 12.52 6.22 -9.59
CA LEU A 35 12.72 7.58 -10.09
C LEU A 35 11.70 7.97 -11.16
N VAL A 36 11.32 7.03 -12.03
CA VAL A 36 10.23 7.24 -13.01
C VAL A 36 8.90 7.50 -12.30
N ILE A 37 8.57 6.75 -11.25
CA ILE A 37 7.34 6.96 -10.47
C ILE A 37 7.35 8.35 -9.82
N VAL A 38 8.49 8.80 -9.30
CA VAL A 38 8.64 10.17 -8.76
C VAL A 38 8.42 11.22 -9.84
N ALA A 39 9.01 11.05 -11.04
CA ALA A 39 8.80 11.98 -12.15
C ALA A 39 7.33 12.02 -12.61
N LEU A 40 6.66 10.87 -12.69
CA LEU A 40 5.24 10.79 -13.03
C LEU A 40 4.34 11.39 -11.95
N TRP A 41 4.74 11.29 -10.69
CA TRP A 41 4.07 11.99 -9.59
C TRP A 41 4.13 13.49 -9.81
N GLN A 42 5.33 14.05 -10.00
CA GLN A 42 5.51 15.49 -10.24
C GLN A 42 4.70 15.95 -11.45
N GLN A 43 4.71 15.17 -12.53
CA GLN A 43 3.89 15.45 -13.71
C GLN A 43 2.38 15.47 -13.38
N GLY A 44 1.90 14.52 -12.57
CA GLY A 44 0.50 14.46 -12.12
C GLY A 44 0.05 15.71 -11.35
N GLN A 45 0.96 16.35 -10.63
CA GLN A 45 0.68 17.59 -9.89
C GLN A 45 0.58 18.83 -10.79
N THR A 46 1.18 18.81 -11.99
CA THR A 46 1.20 19.99 -12.90
C THR A 46 -0.06 20.15 -13.76
N GLY A 47 -0.92 19.13 -13.81
CA GLY A 47 -2.01 19.04 -14.79
C GLY A 47 -3.28 19.83 -14.46
N HIS A 48 -3.47 20.28 -13.21
CA HIS A 48 -4.73 20.90 -12.76
C HIS A 48 -4.50 22.17 -11.95
N ALA A 49 -5.42 23.13 -12.11
CA ALA A 49 -5.37 24.37 -11.34
C ALA A 49 -5.57 24.05 -9.85
N ALA A 50 -4.56 24.39 -9.05
CA ALA A 50 -4.67 24.44 -7.60
C ALA A 50 -5.88 25.30 -7.21
N GLY A 51 -6.72 24.82 -6.28
CA GLY A 51 -7.90 25.54 -5.80
C GLY A 51 -9.22 25.22 -6.49
N THR A 52 -9.30 24.16 -7.30
CA THR A 52 -10.58 23.57 -7.72
C THR A 52 -11.12 22.62 -6.65
N ALA A 53 -12.44 22.54 -6.49
CA ALA A 53 -13.09 21.74 -5.43
C ALA A 53 -12.77 20.22 -5.49
N SER A 54 -12.29 19.72 -6.63
CA SER A 54 -11.97 18.30 -6.84
C SER A 54 -10.48 18.05 -7.08
N HIS A 55 -9.61 19.00 -6.71
CA HIS A 55 -8.18 18.95 -6.99
C HIS A 55 -7.53 17.63 -6.58
N ASP A 56 -7.74 17.16 -5.35
CA ASP A 56 -7.02 15.98 -4.82
C ASP A 56 -7.48 14.65 -5.43
N VAL A 57 -8.77 14.53 -5.70
CA VAL A 57 -9.33 13.38 -6.41
C VAL A 57 -8.81 13.37 -7.86
N ALA A 58 -8.71 14.55 -8.49
CA ALA A 58 -8.23 14.68 -9.86
C ALA A 58 -6.72 14.38 -9.98
N THR A 59 -5.88 14.87 -9.05
CA THR A 59 -4.43 14.61 -9.05
C THR A 59 -4.11 13.15 -8.74
N SER A 60 -4.74 12.55 -7.73
CA SER A 60 -4.58 11.12 -7.42
C SER A 60 -5.06 10.21 -8.57
N ALA A 61 -6.20 10.54 -9.20
CA ALA A 61 -6.67 9.84 -10.40
C ALA A 61 -5.69 10.00 -11.57
N LEU A 62 -5.21 11.22 -11.84
CA LEU A 62 -4.28 11.50 -12.93
C LEU A 62 -2.95 10.75 -12.73
N PHE A 63 -2.40 10.72 -11.52
CA PHE A 63 -1.20 9.96 -11.22
C PHE A 63 -1.40 8.46 -11.51
N LEU A 64 -2.50 7.86 -11.02
CA LEU A 64 -2.82 6.46 -11.31
C LEU A 64 -2.98 6.22 -12.83
N HIS A 65 -3.58 7.16 -13.55
CA HIS A 65 -3.75 7.11 -15.00
C HIS A 65 -2.40 7.14 -15.72
N LEU A 66 -1.52 8.07 -15.36
CA LEU A 66 -0.20 8.25 -15.98
C LEU A 66 0.69 7.03 -15.75
N VAL A 67 0.76 6.52 -14.52
CA VAL A 67 1.52 5.30 -14.21
C VAL A 67 0.96 4.11 -14.99
N GLY A 68 -0.36 3.93 -14.98
CA GLY A 68 -1.03 2.86 -15.72
C GLY A 68 -0.72 2.90 -17.22
N ALA A 69 -0.90 4.07 -17.85
CA ALA A 69 -0.65 4.27 -19.27
C ALA A 69 0.84 4.13 -19.65
N ALA A 70 1.75 4.70 -18.85
CA ALA A 70 3.19 4.63 -19.09
C ALA A 70 3.70 3.19 -19.06
N VAL A 71 3.29 2.40 -18.06
CA VAL A 71 3.63 0.98 -17.97
C VAL A 71 3.01 0.20 -19.13
N TRP A 72 1.75 0.49 -19.49
CA TRP A 72 1.04 -0.25 -20.51
C TRP A 72 1.63 -0.08 -21.91
N ILE A 73 1.82 1.18 -22.32
CA ILE A 73 2.33 1.56 -23.64
C ILE A 73 3.83 1.31 -23.69
N GLY A 74 4.57 1.71 -22.65
CA GLY A 74 6.02 1.57 -22.58
C GLY A 74 6.48 0.12 -22.60
N ALA A 75 5.83 -0.78 -21.86
CA ALA A 75 6.20 -2.20 -21.87
C ALA A 75 5.89 -2.87 -23.22
N LEU A 76 4.79 -2.49 -23.89
CA LEU A 76 4.49 -2.98 -25.25
C LEU A 76 5.51 -2.50 -26.26
N GLY A 77 5.85 -1.21 -26.22
CA GLY A 77 6.88 -0.61 -27.07
C GLY A 77 8.24 -1.28 -26.87
N ALA A 78 8.64 -1.51 -25.61
CA ALA A 78 9.87 -2.22 -25.28
C ALA A 78 9.86 -3.66 -25.80
N LEU A 79 8.74 -4.40 -25.64
CA LEU A 79 8.60 -5.75 -26.21
C LEU A 79 8.68 -5.73 -27.73
N ALA A 80 8.09 -4.75 -28.40
CA ALA A 80 8.16 -4.60 -29.84
C ALA A 80 9.62 -4.40 -30.30
N VAL A 81 10.34 -3.46 -29.69
CA VAL A 81 11.76 -3.17 -30.01
C VAL A 81 12.66 -4.39 -29.76
N LEU A 82 12.41 -5.12 -28.66
CA LEU A 82 13.23 -6.26 -28.25
C LEU A 82 12.78 -7.60 -28.85
N ALA A 83 11.65 -7.65 -29.57
CA ALA A 83 11.04 -8.88 -30.04
C ALA A 83 12.01 -9.79 -30.82
N ARG A 84 12.82 -9.20 -31.71
CA ARG A 84 13.80 -9.96 -32.50
C ARG A 84 14.97 -10.48 -31.67
N ARG A 85 15.37 -9.75 -30.62
CA ARG A 85 16.46 -10.14 -29.71
C ARG A 85 16.03 -11.20 -28.71
N LEU A 86 14.77 -11.18 -28.31
CA LEU A 86 14.18 -12.14 -27.37
C LEU A 86 14.01 -13.54 -27.99
N GLY A 87 13.82 -13.64 -29.31
CA GLY A 87 13.67 -14.94 -29.99
C GLY A 87 12.57 -15.79 -29.35
N ARG A 88 12.94 -16.97 -28.83
CA ARG A 88 12.04 -17.90 -28.14
C ARG A 88 11.39 -17.33 -26.87
N ASP A 89 11.99 -16.31 -26.25
CA ASP A 89 11.47 -15.71 -25.02
C ASP A 89 10.33 -14.71 -25.24
N VAL A 90 10.00 -14.37 -26.50
CA VAL A 90 8.91 -13.44 -26.83
C VAL A 90 7.56 -13.93 -26.32
N GLY A 91 7.24 -15.21 -26.52
CA GLY A 91 5.97 -15.80 -26.06
C GLY A 91 5.79 -15.69 -24.53
N PRO A 92 6.75 -16.20 -23.73
CA PRO A 92 6.75 -16.02 -22.28
C PRO A 92 6.72 -14.56 -21.83
N ALA A 93 7.44 -13.66 -22.50
CA ALA A 93 7.45 -12.23 -22.17
C ALA A 93 6.09 -11.56 -22.45
N ALA A 94 5.48 -11.84 -23.60
CA ALA A 94 4.14 -11.36 -23.96
C ALA A 94 3.05 -11.89 -23.02
N ALA A 95 3.16 -13.15 -22.55
CA ALA A 95 2.24 -13.71 -21.58
C ALA A 95 2.28 -12.96 -20.22
N ARG A 96 3.48 -12.52 -19.81
CA ARG A 96 3.66 -11.72 -18.58
C ARG A 96 3.10 -10.32 -18.76
N TYR A 97 3.44 -9.69 -19.89
CA TYR A 97 2.91 -8.39 -20.25
C TYR A 97 1.38 -8.39 -20.27
N SER A 98 0.73 -9.43 -20.81
CA SER A 98 -0.74 -9.54 -20.83
C SER A 98 -1.37 -9.46 -19.42
N VAL A 99 -0.71 -9.98 -18.38
CA VAL A 99 -1.18 -9.84 -16.99
C VAL A 99 -1.02 -8.41 -16.49
N VAL A 100 0.12 -7.77 -16.78
CA VAL A 100 0.39 -6.37 -16.42
C VAL A 100 -0.58 -5.42 -17.14
N ALA A 101 -0.78 -5.63 -18.44
CA ALA A 101 -1.72 -4.89 -19.28
C ALA A 101 -3.15 -4.94 -18.75
N GLY A 102 -3.59 -6.08 -18.20
CA GLY A 102 -4.90 -6.18 -17.53
C GLY A 102 -5.04 -5.26 -16.31
N TRP A 103 -3.98 -5.13 -15.50
CA TRP A 103 -3.97 -4.19 -14.37
C TRP A 103 -3.86 -2.74 -14.83
N CYS A 104 -3.08 -2.46 -15.87
CA CYS A 104 -3.02 -1.12 -16.47
C CYS A 104 -4.37 -0.70 -17.05
N LEU A 105 -5.08 -1.60 -17.74
CA LEU A 105 -6.43 -1.36 -18.25
C LEU A 105 -7.38 -0.99 -17.11
N ALA A 106 -7.35 -1.73 -16.00
CA ALA A 106 -8.17 -1.43 -14.82
C ALA A 106 -7.81 -0.09 -14.19
N ALA A 107 -6.52 0.21 -14.02
CA ALA A 107 -6.04 1.47 -13.46
C ALA A 107 -6.41 2.69 -14.32
N VAL A 108 -6.17 2.61 -15.64
CA VAL A 108 -6.53 3.65 -16.63
C VAL A 108 -8.04 3.82 -16.75
N GLY A 109 -8.79 2.72 -16.71
CA GLY A 109 -10.26 2.73 -16.75
C GLY A 109 -10.87 3.36 -15.49
N ALA A 110 -10.44 2.94 -14.30
CA ALA A 110 -10.94 3.48 -13.03
C ALA A 110 -10.61 4.97 -12.88
N SER A 111 -9.34 5.36 -13.11
CA SER A 111 -8.93 6.77 -13.09
C SER A 111 -9.63 7.62 -14.16
N GLY A 112 -9.88 7.05 -15.35
CA GLY A 112 -10.62 7.69 -16.43
C GLY A 112 -12.09 7.91 -16.08
N LEU A 113 -12.72 6.92 -15.42
CA LEU A 113 -14.10 7.03 -14.94
C LEU A 113 -14.24 8.12 -13.88
N VAL A 114 -13.34 8.15 -12.89
CA VAL A 114 -13.32 9.21 -11.86
C VAL A 114 -13.19 10.59 -12.51
N ASN A 115 -12.24 10.75 -13.44
CA ASN A 115 -12.09 12.01 -14.19
C ASN A 115 -13.33 12.36 -15.02
N ALA A 116 -13.99 11.38 -15.64
CA ALA A 116 -15.20 11.61 -16.41
C ALA A 116 -16.34 12.12 -15.52
N VAL A 117 -16.57 11.49 -14.36
CA VAL A 117 -17.61 11.90 -13.41
C VAL A 117 -17.40 13.34 -12.94
N ILE A 118 -16.16 13.71 -12.58
CA ILE A 118 -15.84 15.05 -12.08
C ILE A 118 -16.00 16.13 -13.16
N ARG A 119 -15.79 15.80 -14.45
CA ARG A 119 -15.75 16.79 -15.54
C ARG A 119 -17.04 16.88 -16.35
N VAL A 120 -17.72 15.77 -16.54
CA VAL A 120 -18.98 15.68 -17.30
C VAL A 120 -20.15 16.11 -16.40
N GLY A 121 -20.11 15.78 -15.11
CA GLY A 121 -21.20 16.04 -14.18
C GLY A 121 -22.40 15.13 -14.44
N GLY A 122 -23.55 15.71 -14.78
CA GLY A 122 -24.80 14.98 -15.02
C GLY A 122 -24.91 14.35 -16.42
N PHE A 123 -26.03 13.66 -16.68
CA PHE A 123 -26.29 13.00 -17.96
C PHE A 123 -26.25 13.96 -19.16
N ASP A 124 -26.70 15.20 -18.98
CA ASP A 124 -26.69 16.24 -20.03
C ASP A 124 -25.26 16.57 -20.50
N GLY A 125 -24.27 16.40 -19.62
CA GLY A 125 -22.87 16.62 -19.95
C GLY A 125 -22.37 15.69 -21.07
N PHE A 126 -22.96 14.50 -21.23
CA PHE A 126 -22.59 13.56 -22.29
C PHE A 126 -23.01 14.01 -23.69
N ALA A 127 -24.01 14.89 -23.81
CA ALA A 127 -24.43 15.46 -25.08
C ALA A 127 -23.47 16.55 -25.61
N THR A 128 -22.59 17.07 -24.75
CA THR A 128 -21.58 18.05 -25.15
C THR A 128 -20.47 17.41 -26.00
N ARG A 129 -19.72 18.23 -26.76
CA ARG A 129 -18.54 17.73 -27.51
C ARG A 129 -17.53 17.04 -26.60
N TYR A 130 -17.31 17.57 -25.40
CA TYR A 130 -16.47 16.97 -24.37
C TYR A 130 -17.00 15.59 -23.95
N GLY A 131 -18.30 15.51 -23.66
CA GLY A 131 -18.99 14.27 -23.30
C GLY A 131 -18.88 13.18 -24.37
N VAL A 132 -19.07 13.56 -25.64
CA VAL A 132 -18.88 12.65 -26.79
C VAL A 132 -17.44 12.14 -26.86
N LEU A 133 -16.43 12.99 -26.67
CA LEU A 133 -15.03 12.57 -26.64
C LEU A 133 -14.74 11.60 -25.48
N VAL A 134 -15.37 11.80 -24.31
CA VAL A 134 -15.29 10.85 -23.19
C VAL A 134 -15.90 9.50 -23.56
N LEU A 135 -17.08 9.47 -24.20
CA LEU A 135 -17.73 8.25 -24.65
C LEU A 135 -16.90 7.51 -25.71
N VAL A 136 -16.32 8.24 -26.67
CA VAL A 136 -15.40 7.67 -27.67
C VAL A 136 -14.18 7.07 -26.99
N LYS A 137 -13.56 7.78 -26.02
CA LYS A 137 -12.42 7.25 -25.26
C LYS A 137 -12.80 5.99 -24.48
N ALA A 138 -13.98 5.96 -23.85
CA ALA A 138 -14.49 4.79 -23.14
C ALA A 138 -14.72 3.61 -24.09
N LEU A 139 -15.32 3.84 -25.26
CA LEU A 139 -15.52 2.82 -26.30
C LEU A 139 -14.19 2.25 -26.79
N LEU A 140 -13.21 3.10 -27.10
CA LEU A 140 -11.88 2.65 -27.52
C LEU A 140 -11.16 1.85 -26.44
N LEU A 141 -11.35 2.20 -25.16
CA LEU A 141 -10.83 1.42 -24.03
C LEU A 141 -11.49 0.03 -23.94
N VAL A 142 -12.81 -0.06 -24.17
CA VAL A 142 -13.53 -1.34 -24.24
C VAL A 142 -13.02 -2.19 -25.42
N VAL A 143 -12.80 -1.57 -26.58
CA VAL A 143 -12.21 -2.24 -27.75
C VAL A 143 -10.83 -2.78 -27.43
N LEU A 144 -9.96 -2.00 -26.79
CA LEU A 144 -8.64 -2.46 -26.32
C LEU A 144 -8.77 -3.66 -25.37
N GLY A 145 -9.71 -3.61 -24.42
CA GLY A 145 -9.97 -4.72 -23.50
C GLY A 145 -10.44 -5.99 -24.21
N ALA A 146 -11.34 -5.84 -25.20
CA ALA A 146 -11.84 -6.96 -26.00
C ALA A 146 -10.74 -7.58 -26.86
N LEU A 147 -9.91 -6.75 -27.51
CA LEU A 147 -8.73 -7.20 -28.27
C LEU A 147 -7.74 -7.94 -27.36
N GLY A 148 -7.41 -7.37 -26.21
CA GLY A 148 -6.53 -8.01 -25.23
C GLY A 148 -7.04 -9.37 -24.75
N LEU A 149 -8.36 -9.50 -24.54
CA LEU A 149 -9.00 -10.77 -24.17
C LEU A 149 -8.95 -11.78 -25.33
N ALA A 150 -9.24 -11.35 -26.56
CA ALA A 150 -9.15 -12.19 -27.75
C ALA A 150 -7.71 -12.69 -27.96
N HIS A 151 -6.72 -11.83 -27.76
CA HIS A 151 -5.30 -12.18 -27.83
C HIS A 151 -4.89 -13.17 -26.75
N ARG A 152 -5.34 -12.95 -25.51
CA ARG A 152 -5.07 -13.86 -24.40
C ARG A 152 -5.63 -15.27 -24.64
N ARG A 153 -6.79 -15.39 -25.28
CA ARG A 153 -7.45 -16.68 -25.54
C ARG A 153 -6.93 -17.38 -26.80
N GLY A 154 -6.68 -16.63 -27.88
CA GLY A 154 -6.37 -17.22 -29.19
C GLY A 154 -4.92 -17.09 -29.63
N THR A 155 -4.33 -15.89 -29.51
CA THR A 155 -2.99 -15.60 -30.05
C THR A 155 -1.89 -16.08 -29.12
N MET A 156 -2.05 -15.88 -27.81
CA MET A 156 -1.03 -16.20 -26.83
C MET A 156 -0.61 -17.68 -26.79
N PRO A 157 -1.52 -18.67 -26.80
CA PRO A 157 -1.11 -20.08 -26.83
C PRO A 157 -0.24 -20.44 -28.04
N ARG A 158 -0.53 -19.83 -29.20
CA ARG A 158 0.22 -20.04 -30.45
C ARG A 158 1.60 -19.37 -30.39
N LEU A 159 1.70 -18.18 -29.78
CA LEU A 159 2.96 -17.47 -29.61
C LEU A 159 3.89 -18.17 -28.62
N THR A 160 3.36 -18.74 -27.55
CA THR A 160 4.16 -19.51 -26.59
C THR A 160 4.70 -20.81 -27.19
N ALA A 161 4.01 -21.37 -28.18
CA ALA A 161 4.46 -22.56 -28.91
C ALA A 161 5.39 -22.24 -30.09
N ALA A 162 5.54 -20.97 -30.48
CA ALA A 162 6.33 -20.55 -31.62
C ALA A 162 7.78 -20.22 -31.22
N ASP A 163 8.71 -20.41 -32.16
CA ASP A 163 10.14 -20.17 -31.95
C ASP A 163 10.56 -18.69 -32.06
N GLY A 164 9.61 -17.76 -32.15
CA GLY A 164 9.91 -16.33 -32.21
C GLY A 164 8.74 -15.41 -32.54
N ALA A 165 9.06 -14.12 -32.71
CA ALA A 165 8.11 -13.06 -33.07
C ALA A 165 7.65 -13.15 -34.53
N GLY A 166 6.73 -14.07 -34.82
CA GLY A 166 6.09 -14.19 -36.14
C GLY A 166 5.09 -13.06 -36.45
N TRP A 167 4.50 -13.10 -37.64
CA TRP A 167 3.45 -12.15 -38.05
C TRP A 167 2.27 -12.00 -37.06
N PRO A 168 1.76 -13.07 -36.41
CA PRO A 168 0.69 -12.93 -35.43
C PRO A 168 1.03 -12.02 -34.24
N PHE A 169 2.31 -11.98 -33.83
CA PHE A 169 2.79 -11.07 -32.79
C PHE A 169 2.79 -9.62 -33.30
N TRP A 170 3.36 -9.37 -34.46
CA TRP A 170 3.44 -8.02 -35.02
C TRP A 170 2.07 -7.43 -35.36
N ARG A 171 1.15 -8.24 -35.89
CA ARG A 171 -0.23 -7.84 -36.11
C ARG A 171 -0.89 -7.38 -34.80
N LEU A 172 -0.67 -8.09 -33.70
CA LEU A 172 -1.17 -7.72 -32.38
C LEU A 172 -0.57 -6.39 -31.93
N VAL A 173 0.76 -6.28 -31.93
CA VAL A 173 1.48 -5.07 -31.51
C VAL A 173 1.01 -3.85 -32.30
N LEU A 174 0.93 -3.98 -33.63
CA LEU A 174 0.50 -2.89 -34.50
C LEU A 174 -0.95 -2.47 -34.23
N VAL A 175 -1.87 -3.42 -34.07
CA VAL A 175 -3.27 -3.13 -33.76
C VAL A 175 -3.41 -2.46 -32.40
N GLU A 176 -2.79 -3.01 -31.36
CA GLU A 176 -2.85 -2.45 -30.01
C GLU A 176 -2.24 -1.04 -29.97
N LEU A 177 -1.05 -0.83 -30.57
CA LEU A 177 -0.41 0.48 -30.64
C LEU A 177 -1.23 1.48 -31.47
N ALA A 178 -1.87 1.06 -32.56
CA ALA A 178 -2.73 1.92 -33.36
C ALA A 178 -3.96 2.38 -32.55
N VAL A 179 -4.63 1.48 -31.84
CA VAL A 179 -5.79 1.83 -31.02
C VAL A 179 -5.37 2.66 -29.80
N MET A 180 -4.23 2.35 -29.15
CA MET A 180 -3.65 3.18 -28.10
C MET A 180 -3.31 4.58 -28.62
N GLY A 181 -2.74 4.70 -29.82
CA GLY A 181 -2.48 5.97 -30.48
C GLY A 181 -3.76 6.78 -30.73
N ALA A 182 -4.84 6.12 -31.15
CA ALA A 182 -6.15 6.76 -31.28
C ALA A 182 -6.70 7.24 -29.92
N VAL A 183 -6.59 6.41 -28.86
CA VAL A 183 -6.97 6.79 -27.48
C VAL A 183 -6.16 8.00 -27.01
N SER A 184 -4.86 8.03 -27.27
CA SER A 184 -3.99 9.16 -26.97
C SER A 184 -4.39 10.42 -27.74
N GLY A 185 -4.74 10.31 -29.02
CA GLY A 185 -5.25 11.42 -29.82
C GLY A 185 -6.55 12.01 -29.24
N VAL A 186 -7.51 11.16 -28.86
CA VAL A 186 -8.73 11.59 -28.17
C VAL A 186 -8.42 12.21 -26.80
N ALA A 187 -7.43 11.69 -26.07
CA ALA A 187 -7.01 12.25 -24.79
C ALA A 187 -6.39 13.66 -24.95
N VAL A 188 -5.62 13.91 -26.01
CA VAL A 188 -5.08 15.25 -26.33
C VAL A 188 -6.22 16.20 -26.70
N ALA A 189 -7.19 15.76 -27.51
CA ALA A 189 -8.39 16.55 -27.81
C ALA A 189 -9.19 16.89 -26.54
N LEU A 190 -9.36 15.94 -25.62
CA LEU A 190 -9.99 16.19 -24.32
C LEU A 190 -9.21 17.20 -23.48
N ALA A 191 -7.89 17.07 -23.40
CA ALA A 191 -7.04 17.97 -22.60
C ALA A 191 -7.04 19.42 -23.11
N SER A 192 -7.32 19.62 -24.40
CA SER A 192 -7.42 20.94 -25.04
C SER A 192 -8.85 21.49 -25.12
N SER A 193 -9.85 20.74 -24.62
CA SER A 193 -11.25 21.12 -24.64
C SER A 193 -11.77 21.54 -23.26
N ALA A 194 -12.67 22.53 -23.22
CA ALA A 194 -13.29 22.95 -21.99
C ALA A 194 -14.30 21.88 -21.50
N PRO A 195 -14.18 21.38 -20.25
CA PRO A 195 -15.15 20.44 -19.69
C PRO A 195 -16.49 21.13 -19.38
N PRO A 196 -17.61 20.38 -19.39
CA PRO A 196 -18.93 20.89 -19.01
C PRO A 196 -18.98 21.48 -17.60
N VAL A 197 -18.32 20.84 -16.64
CA VAL A 197 -18.18 21.35 -15.27
C VAL A 197 -16.99 22.32 -15.23
N PRO A 198 -17.21 23.63 -14.96
CA PRO A 198 -16.14 24.62 -14.93
C PRO A 198 -15.06 24.27 -13.91
N GLN A 199 -13.79 24.34 -14.33
CA GLN A 199 -12.62 24.11 -13.48
C GLN A 199 -12.06 25.44 -12.96
N THR A 200 -12.93 26.34 -12.53
CA THR A 200 -12.56 27.64 -11.98
C THR A 200 -12.18 27.51 -10.51
N ALA A 201 -11.16 28.25 -10.08
CA ALA A 201 -10.77 28.30 -8.67
C ALA A 201 -11.94 28.81 -7.81
N VAL A 202 -12.06 28.29 -6.59
CA VAL A 202 -13.08 28.74 -5.62
C VAL A 202 -12.83 30.21 -5.30
N ILE A 203 -13.77 31.08 -5.70
CA ILE A 203 -13.66 32.54 -5.52
C ILE A 203 -13.81 32.93 -4.04
N THR A 204 -14.57 32.14 -3.27
CA THR A 204 -14.79 32.38 -1.84
C THR A 204 -13.54 32.02 -1.03
N ARG A 205 -12.82 33.03 -0.56
CA ARG A 205 -11.63 32.88 0.30
C ARG A 205 -12.04 32.82 1.78
N THR A 206 -12.55 31.68 2.22
CA THR A 206 -12.62 31.41 3.68
C THR A 206 -11.22 31.04 4.20
N PRO A 207 -10.94 31.21 5.51
CA PRO A 207 -9.65 30.81 6.08
C PRO A 207 -9.30 29.34 5.80
N ALA A 208 -10.28 28.44 5.93
CA ALA A 208 -10.13 27.03 5.57
C ALA A 208 -9.71 26.82 4.11
N VAL A 209 -10.30 27.53 3.15
CA VAL A 209 -9.93 27.42 1.72
C VAL A 209 -8.51 27.93 1.47
N ILE A 210 -8.08 28.98 2.18
CA ILE A 210 -6.72 29.52 2.05
C ILE A 210 -5.69 28.51 2.56
N VAL A 211 -5.97 27.85 3.68
CA VAL A 211 -5.03 26.90 4.32
C VAL A 211 -5.04 25.54 3.60
N THR A 212 -6.22 24.96 3.39
CA THR A 212 -6.39 23.57 2.92
C THR A 212 -6.59 23.44 1.42
N GLY A 213 -6.95 24.54 0.73
CA GLY A 213 -7.31 24.54 -0.68
C GLY A 213 -8.76 24.12 -0.97
N HIS A 214 -9.55 23.77 0.04
CA HIS A 214 -10.95 23.33 -0.12
C HIS A 214 -11.86 23.89 0.98
N PRO A 215 -13.19 23.89 0.79
CA PRO A 215 -14.12 24.31 1.84
C PRO A 215 -14.01 23.41 3.08
N LEU A 216 -14.36 24.00 4.22
CA LEU A 216 -14.46 23.26 5.49
C LEU A 216 -15.60 22.22 5.37
N PRO A 217 -15.38 20.97 5.80
CA PRO A 217 -16.47 19.99 5.84
C PRO A 217 -17.54 20.42 6.85
N PRO A 218 -18.77 19.92 6.69
CA PRO A 218 -19.81 20.16 7.67
C PRO A 218 -19.46 19.49 9.02
N GLU A 219 -20.01 20.02 10.12
CA GLU A 219 -19.71 19.55 11.48
C GLU A 219 -19.82 18.01 11.58
N PRO A 220 -18.80 17.34 12.17
CA PRO A 220 -18.80 15.89 12.29
C PRO A 220 -19.97 15.40 13.14
N THR A 221 -20.71 14.43 12.58
CA THR A 221 -21.72 13.64 13.29
C THR A 221 -21.44 12.18 13.02
N THR A 222 -21.96 11.25 13.84
CA THR A 222 -21.78 9.80 13.62
C THR A 222 -22.17 9.39 12.20
N MET A 223 -23.25 9.95 11.66
CA MET A 223 -23.67 9.66 10.29
C MET A 223 -22.70 10.23 9.24
N ARG A 224 -22.24 11.47 9.42
CA ARG A 224 -21.27 12.10 8.50
C ARG A 224 -19.91 11.41 8.52
N TRP A 225 -19.47 10.87 9.65
CA TRP A 225 -18.28 10.02 9.72
C TRP A 225 -18.32 8.79 8.79
N LEU A 226 -19.52 8.29 8.50
CA LEU A 226 -19.72 7.13 7.61
C LEU A 226 -20.10 7.53 6.17
N THR A 227 -20.60 8.75 5.97
CA THR A 227 -21.19 9.19 4.69
C THR A 227 -20.41 10.28 3.99
N GLU A 228 -19.50 10.98 4.67
CA GLU A 228 -18.57 11.92 4.04
C GLU A 228 -17.35 11.18 3.51
N TRP A 229 -16.94 11.51 2.29
CA TRP A 229 -15.84 10.86 1.59
C TRP A 229 -14.92 11.88 0.92
N ARG A 230 -13.62 11.64 1.05
CA ARG A 230 -12.55 12.32 0.30
C ARG A 230 -11.72 11.26 -0.40
N TRP A 231 -11.93 11.12 -1.70
CA TRP A 231 -11.32 10.03 -2.47
C TRP A 231 -9.83 10.27 -2.74
N ASP A 232 -8.99 9.41 -2.19
CA ASP A 232 -7.63 9.17 -2.68
C ASP A 232 -7.66 7.94 -3.59
N VAL A 233 -7.66 8.19 -4.90
CA VAL A 233 -7.85 7.12 -5.90
C VAL A 233 -6.69 6.11 -5.88
N VAL A 234 -5.49 6.52 -5.44
CA VAL A 234 -4.32 5.65 -5.35
C VAL A 234 -4.47 4.69 -4.17
N LEU A 235 -4.79 5.21 -2.98
CA LEU A 235 -5.00 4.40 -1.77
C LEU A 235 -6.23 3.51 -1.91
N ALA A 236 -7.31 4.02 -2.51
CA ALA A 236 -8.49 3.23 -2.85
C ALA A 236 -8.15 2.07 -3.81
N ALA A 237 -7.41 2.35 -4.89
CA ALA A 237 -6.97 1.33 -5.83
C ALA A 237 -6.06 0.29 -5.18
N LEU A 238 -5.18 0.71 -4.27
CA LEU A 238 -4.30 -0.19 -3.52
C LEU A 238 -5.11 -1.16 -2.64
N ALA A 239 -6.10 -0.65 -1.91
CA ALA A 239 -6.97 -1.47 -1.06
C ALA A 239 -7.75 -2.51 -1.86
N VAL A 240 -8.39 -2.07 -2.95
CA VAL A 240 -9.17 -2.93 -3.84
C VAL A 240 -8.28 -3.96 -4.53
N ALA A 241 -7.12 -3.54 -5.06
CA ALA A 241 -6.15 -4.46 -5.66
C ALA A 241 -5.65 -5.48 -4.63
N GLY A 242 -5.39 -5.05 -3.40
CA GLY A 242 -5.03 -5.92 -2.28
C GLY A 242 -6.07 -7.01 -2.02
N ILE A 243 -7.36 -6.64 -1.94
CA ILE A 243 -8.47 -7.60 -1.78
C ILE A 243 -8.52 -8.58 -2.97
N VAL A 244 -8.53 -8.06 -4.20
CA VAL A 244 -8.65 -8.89 -5.41
C VAL A 244 -7.48 -9.87 -5.52
N VAL A 245 -6.26 -9.42 -5.29
CA VAL A 245 -5.04 -10.25 -5.38
C VAL A 245 -5.06 -11.35 -4.31
N TYR A 246 -5.35 -10.99 -3.05
CA TYR A 246 -5.37 -11.95 -1.96
C TYR A 246 -6.45 -13.01 -2.15
N VAL A 247 -7.68 -12.60 -2.48
CA VAL A 247 -8.80 -13.53 -2.74
C VAL A 247 -8.48 -14.43 -3.92
N ARG A 248 -7.86 -13.90 -4.99
CA ARG A 248 -7.43 -14.70 -6.14
C ARG A 248 -6.36 -15.73 -5.77
N TRP A 249 -5.44 -15.40 -4.87
CA TRP A 249 -4.44 -16.34 -4.36
C TRP A 249 -5.05 -17.41 -3.46
N ALA A 250 -5.96 -17.05 -2.55
CA ALA A 250 -6.69 -17.99 -1.71
C ALA A 250 -7.55 -18.96 -2.57
N TRP A 251 -8.26 -18.42 -3.56
CA TRP A 251 -9.03 -19.22 -4.51
C TRP A 251 -8.15 -20.15 -5.35
N ARG A 252 -6.95 -19.71 -5.72
CA ARG A 252 -5.98 -20.55 -6.43
C ARG A 252 -5.52 -21.74 -5.59
N LEU A 253 -5.28 -21.55 -4.28
CA LEU A 253 -4.98 -22.66 -3.36
C LEU A 253 -6.17 -23.61 -3.25
N HIS A 254 -7.36 -23.07 -3.03
CA HIS A 254 -8.58 -23.87 -2.92
C HIS A 254 -8.80 -24.74 -4.17
N ARG A 255 -8.63 -24.18 -5.37
CA ARG A 255 -8.71 -24.93 -6.64
C ARG A 255 -7.65 -26.00 -6.83
N ARG A 256 -6.53 -25.93 -6.10
CA ARG A 256 -5.49 -26.96 -6.09
C ARG A 256 -5.76 -28.07 -5.07
N GLY A 257 -6.80 -27.93 -4.24
CA GLY A 257 -7.07 -28.81 -3.11
C GLY A 257 -6.33 -28.43 -1.83
N ASP A 258 -5.63 -27.29 -1.80
CA ASP A 258 -4.94 -26.81 -0.61
C ASP A 258 -5.92 -26.16 0.37
N ALA A 259 -5.82 -26.51 1.66
CA ALA A 259 -6.54 -25.81 2.71
C ALA A 259 -5.91 -24.44 2.98
N TRP A 260 -6.74 -23.39 2.96
CA TRP A 260 -6.43 -22.05 3.46
C TRP A 260 -7.53 -21.59 4.42
N PRO A 261 -7.22 -21.21 5.67
CA PRO A 261 -8.25 -20.84 6.63
C PRO A 261 -9.07 -19.63 6.18
N VAL A 262 -10.40 -19.76 6.19
CA VAL A 262 -11.32 -18.66 5.81
C VAL A 262 -11.13 -17.44 6.70
N SER A 263 -10.84 -17.64 7.99
CA SER A 263 -10.55 -16.56 8.94
C SER A 263 -9.41 -15.64 8.48
N ARG A 264 -8.38 -16.17 7.81
CA ARG A 264 -7.28 -15.35 7.26
C ARG A 264 -7.74 -14.48 6.11
N THR A 265 -8.63 -15.01 5.27
CA THR A 265 -9.22 -14.26 4.16
C THR A 265 -10.17 -13.18 4.66
N VAL A 266 -11.02 -13.49 5.62
CA VAL A 266 -11.89 -12.51 6.28
C VAL A 266 -11.06 -11.42 6.94
N SER A 267 -9.99 -11.80 7.67
CA SER A 267 -9.09 -10.86 8.31
C SER A 267 -8.44 -9.90 7.30
N TRP A 268 -7.94 -10.41 6.16
CA TRP A 268 -7.41 -9.56 5.10
C TRP A 268 -8.43 -8.57 4.54
N VAL A 269 -9.64 -9.06 4.22
CA VAL A 269 -10.70 -8.24 3.65
C VAL A 269 -11.12 -7.15 4.62
N VAL A 270 -11.26 -7.46 5.92
CA VAL A 270 -11.55 -6.48 6.96
C VAL A 270 -10.42 -5.46 7.08
N GLY A 271 -9.15 -5.90 7.13
CA GLY A 271 -8.00 -5.00 7.20
C GLY A 271 -7.91 -4.04 6.00
N MET A 272 -8.16 -4.53 4.78
CA MET A 272 -8.18 -3.70 3.57
C MET A 272 -9.42 -2.79 3.48
N ALA A 273 -10.58 -3.24 3.98
CA ALA A 273 -11.78 -2.41 4.04
C ALA A 273 -11.62 -1.27 5.06
N LEU A 274 -11.00 -1.55 6.21
CA LEU A 274 -10.61 -0.53 7.17
C LEU A 274 -9.59 0.43 6.56
N PHE A 275 -8.55 -0.07 5.87
CA PHE A 275 -7.59 0.78 5.18
C PHE A 275 -8.28 1.71 4.16
N PHE A 276 -9.19 1.17 3.36
CA PHE A 276 -9.99 1.93 2.39
C PHE A 276 -10.82 3.03 3.08
N TRP A 277 -11.59 2.68 4.11
CA TRP A 277 -12.42 3.65 4.84
C TRP A 277 -11.58 4.70 5.57
N THR A 278 -10.47 4.30 6.19
CA THR A 278 -9.59 5.23 6.91
C THR A 278 -8.96 6.26 5.98
N THR A 279 -8.55 5.83 4.79
CA THR A 279 -7.87 6.71 3.81
C THR A 279 -8.82 7.47 2.88
N ASN A 280 -10.13 7.17 2.87
CA ASN A 280 -11.09 7.79 1.96
C ASN A 280 -12.38 8.32 2.62
N GLY A 281 -12.71 7.88 3.84
CA GLY A 281 -13.95 8.20 4.54
C GLY A 281 -13.78 9.32 5.57
N GLY A 282 -14.59 9.28 6.62
CA GLY A 282 -14.59 10.26 7.71
C GLY A 282 -13.20 10.63 8.26
N PRO A 283 -12.30 9.67 8.58
CA PRO A 283 -10.96 10.01 9.08
C PRO A 283 -10.17 10.88 8.10
N ALA A 284 -10.21 10.59 6.79
CA ALA A 284 -9.52 11.38 5.77
C ALA A 284 -10.17 12.76 5.51
N VAL A 285 -11.50 12.86 5.62
CA VAL A 285 -12.22 14.15 5.49
C VAL A 285 -11.89 15.06 6.65
N TYR A 286 -12.02 14.54 7.88
CA TYR A 286 -11.91 15.32 9.10
C TYR A 286 -10.46 15.46 9.56
N GLY A 287 -9.58 14.50 9.29
CA GLY A 287 -8.16 14.51 9.72
C GLY A 287 -7.35 15.64 9.11
N HIS A 288 -7.78 16.19 7.98
CA HIS A 288 -7.16 17.37 7.38
C HIS A 288 -7.52 18.67 8.10
N VAL A 289 -8.60 18.67 8.90
CA VAL A 289 -9.11 19.86 9.59
C VAL A 289 -9.16 19.73 11.11
N LEU A 290 -9.09 18.52 11.67
CA LEU A 290 -9.10 18.20 13.10
C LEU A 290 -7.91 17.29 13.43
N PHE A 291 -7.11 17.67 14.43
CA PHE A 291 -6.01 16.85 14.91
C PHE A 291 -6.54 15.54 15.54
N SER A 292 -7.67 15.59 16.24
CA SER A 292 -8.31 14.39 16.82
C SER A 292 -8.68 13.35 15.76
N ALA A 293 -9.25 13.80 14.63
CA ALA A 293 -9.57 12.92 13.51
C ALA A 293 -8.30 12.42 12.79
N HIS A 294 -7.26 13.25 12.72
CA HIS A 294 -5.95 12.80 12.24
C HIS A 294 -5.38 11.70 13.14
N MET A 295 -5.53 11.81 14.47
CA MET A 295 -5.13 10.74 15.39
C MET A 295 -5.93 9.46 15.16
N VAL A 296 -7.23 9.54 14.85
CA VAL A 296 -8.01 8.35 14.48
C VAL A 296 -7.44 7.70 13.23
N GLU A 297 -7.20 8.47 12.16
CA GLU A 297 -6.60 7.96 10.93
C GLU A 297 -5.25 7.28 11.21
N HIS A 298 -4.35 8.01 11.88
CA HIS A 298 -3.00 7.57 12.18
C HIS A 298 -2.98 6.31 13.05
N MET A 299 -3.80 6.27 14.12
CA MET A 299 -3.88 5.11 15.02
C MET A 299 -4.47 3.89 14.31
N VAL A 300 -5.52 4.06 13.52
CA VAL A 300 -6.11 2.93 12.79
C VAL A 300 -5.12 2.34 11.77
N LEU A 301 -4.35 3.18 11.08
CA LEU A 301 -3.28 2.76 10.18
C LEU A 301 -2.11 2.08 10.91
N ALA A 302 -1.70 2.61 12.06
CA ALA A 302 -0.53 2.13 12.79
C ALA A 302 -0.79 0.91 13.69
N THR A 303 -1.98 0.76 14.27
CA THR A 303 -2.23 -0.27 15.30
C THR A 303 -3.34 -1.25 14.90
N VAL A 304 -4.46 -0.77 14.37
CA VAL A 304 -5.64 -1.61 14.11
C VAL A 304 -5.49 -2.43 12.83
N ILE A 305 -5.28 -1.77 11.67
CA ILE A 305 -5.15 -2.43 10.36
C ILE A 305 -4.03 -3.50 10.37
N PRO A 306 -2.82 -3.23 10.90
CA PRO A 306 -1.74 -4.20 10.97
C PRO A 306 -2.09 -5.54 11.61
N ILE A 307 -2.91 -5.55 12.66
CA ILE A 307 -3.33 -6.79 13.32
C ILE A 307 -4.05 -7.70 12.33
N PHE A 308 -5.00 -7.15 11.58
CA PHE A 308 -5.71 -7.88 10.54
C PHE A 308 -4.77 -8.36 9.41
N LEU A 309 -3.84 -7.50 8.98
CA LEU A 309 -2.90 -7.86 7.91
C LEU A 309 -1.93 -8.98 8.35
N VAL A 310 -1.45 -8.96 9.59
CA VAL A 310 -0.56 -10.00 10.12
C VAL A 310 -1.30 -11.33 10.30
N LEU A 311 -2.52 -11.31 10.84
CA LEU A 311 -3.35 -12.51 11.00
C LEU A 311 -3.70 -13.14 9.65
N ALA A 312 -3.80 -12.35 8.60
CA ALA A 312 -4.02 -12.82 7.24
C ALA A 312 -2.82 -13.57 6.62
N ALA A 313 -1.61 -13.47 7.15
CA ALA A 313 -0.39 -14.08 6.62
C ALA A 313 -0.19 -13.89 5.08
N PRO A 314 -0.24 -12.64 4.58
CA PRO A 314 -0.21 -12.33 3.16
C PRO A 314 1.06 -12.83 2.46
N VAL A 315 2.22 -12.77 3.10
CA VAL A 315 3.48 -13.23 2.49
C VAL A 315 3.46 -14.75 2.35
N THR A 316 2.99 -15.46 3.37
CA THR A 316 2.82 -16.92 3.35
C THR A 316 1.85 -17.34 2.25
N LEU A 317 0.70 -16.67 2.12
CA LEU A 317 -0.25 -16.95 1.05
C LEU A 317 0.38 -16.72 -0.33
N ALA A 318 1.09 -15.60 -0.51
CA ALA A 318 1.75 -15.26 -1.77
C ALA A 318 2.76 -16.35 -2.16
N LEU A 319 3.63 -16.78 -1.24
CA LEU A 319 4.64 -17.81 -1.49
C LEU A 319 4.03 -19.19 -1.79
N ARG A 320 2.87 -19.52 -1.22
CA ARG A 320 2.13 -20.77 -1.52
C ARG A 320 1.38 -20.69 -2.85
N ALA A 321 0.80 -19.54 -3.18
CA ALA A 321 -0.06 -19.36 -4.36
C ALA A 321 0.74 -19.13 -5.64
N LEU A 322 1.84 -18.38 -5.55
CA LEU A 322 2.64 -17.97 -6.70
C LEU A 322 3.55 -19.12 -7.17
N PRO A 323 3.62 -19.37 -8.49
CA PRO A 323 4.52 -20.38 -9.04
C PRO A 323 5.98 -19.99 -8.82
N VAL A 324 6.86 -21.00 -8.69
CA VAL A 324 8.32 -20.80 -8.78
C VAL A 324 8.67 -20.66 -10.25
N ARG A 325 9.38 -19.61 -10.62
CA ARG A 325 9.59 -19.31 -12.05
C ARG A 325 10.55 -20.27 -12.73
N GLN A 326 11.68 -20.56 -12.08
CA GLN A 326 12.71 -21.46 -12.61
C GLN A 326 12.18 -22.88 -12.90
N THR A 327 11.14 -23.32 -12.18
CA THR A 327 10.51 -24.63 -12.43
C THR A 327 9.52 -24.60 -13.59
N VAL A 328 9.00 -23.43 -13.97
CA VAL A 328 8.08 -23.24 -15.10
C VAL A 328 8.84 -23.01 -16.40
N VAL A 329 9.98 -22.31 -16.36
CA VAL A 329 10.85 -22.06 -17.52
C VAL A 329 12.30 -22.37 -17.13
N ARG A 330 12.84 -23.48 -17.65
CA ARG A 330 14.23 -23.88 -17.38
C ARG A 330 15.20 -22.84 -17.95
N GLY A 331 16.16 -22.39 -17.15
CA GLY A 331 17.16 -21.40 -17.55
C GLY A 331 16.74 -19.93 -17.44
N ASP A 332 15.50 -19.65 -17.01
CA ASP A 332 15.03 -18.27 -16.85
C ASP A 332 15.63 -17.60 -15.60
N VAL A 333 16.50 -16.60 -15.83
CA VAL A 333 17.15 -15.79 -14.80
C VAL A 333 16.33 -14.57 -14.35
N SER A 334 15.16 -14.33 -14.97
CA SER A 334 14.31 -13.18 -14.64
C SER A 334 13.50 -13.40 -13.36
N ARG A 335 13.05 -12.32 -12.71
CA ARG A 335 12.31 -12.38 -11.45
C ARG A 335 10.81 -12.21 -11.63
N GLY A 336 10.02 -13.13 -11.09
CA GLY A 336 8.57 -13.00 -10.97
C GLY A 336 8.17 -12.39 -9.62
N PRO A 337 6.86 -12.23 -9.36
CA PRO A 337 6.37 -11.67 -8.10
C PRO A 337 6.84 -12.45 -6.87
N ARG A 338 6.91 -13.78 -6.96
CA ARG A 338 7.41 -14.64 -5.87
C ARG A 338 8.87 -14.35 -5.56
N GLU A 339 9.71 -14.30 -6.59
CA GLU A 339 11.13 -14.04 -6.45
C GLU A 339 11.39 -12.63 -5.92
N TRP A 340 10.62 -11.63 -6.33
CA TRP A 340 10.71 -10.26 -5.77
C TRP A 340 10.34 -10.19 -4.29
N ILE A 341 9.27 -10.88 -3.87
CA ILE A 341 8.92 -11.00 -2.45
C ILE A 341 10.09 -11.63 -1.67
N LEU A 342 10.68 -12.71 -2.19
CA LEU A 342 11.82 -13.36 -1.54
C LEU A 342 13.05 -12.45 -1.48
N VAL A 343 13.33 -11.67 -2.53
CA VAL A 343 14.43 -10.68 -2.51
C VAL A 343 14.20 -9.63 -1.42
N LEU A 344 12.98 -9.11 -1.28
CA LEU A 344 12.66 -8.12 -0.26
C LEU A 344 12.77 -8.71 1.15
N VAL A 345 12.14 -9.87 1.39
CA VAL A 345 12.10 -10.54 2.69
C VAL A 345 13.50 -10.95 3.17
N HIS A 346 14.36 -11.43 2.27
CA HIS A 346 15.72 -11.85 2.61
C HIS A 346 16.77 -10.73 2.45
N SER A 347 16.36 -9.51 2.08
CA SER A 347 17.28 -8.39 1.98
C SER A 347 17.81 -7.97 3.35
N ARG A 348 19.02 -7.42 3.40
CA ARG A 348 19.62 -6.89 4.64
C ARG A 348 18.71 -5.86 5.31
N TRP A 349 18.12 -4.96 4.52
CA TRP A 349 17.19 -3.95 5.00
C TRP A 349 15.86 -4.55 5.47
N GLY A 350 15.31 -5.54 4.75
CA GLY A 350 14.11 -6.25 5.17
C GLY A 350 14.29 -6.97 6.50
N GLN A 351 15.42 -7.67 6.67
CA GLN A 351 15.77 -8.33 7.94
C GLN A 351 16.05 -7.33 9.07
N PHE A 352 16.68 -6.19 8.77
CA PHE A 352 16.92 -5.12 9.73
C PHE A 352 15.60 -4.54 10.27
N PHE A 353 14.69 -4.09 9.40
CA PHE A 353 13.42 -3.50 9.83
C PHE A 353 12.44 -4.52 10.43
N ALA A 354 12.54 -5.79 10.06
CA ALA A 354 11.75 -6.86 10.66
C ALA A 354 12.31 -7.35 12.00
N HIS A 355 13.51 -6.92 12.40
CA HIS A 355 14.08 -7.29 13.69
C HIS A 355 13.22 -6.73 14.83
N PRO A 356 12.79 -7.52 15.83
CA PRO A 356 11.80 -7.09 16.83
C PRO A 356 12.12 -5.77 17.55
N LEU A 357 13.37 -5.58 17.97
CA LEU A 357 13.81 -4.33 18.61
C LEU A 357 13.80 -3.14 17.64
N VAL A 358 14.17 -3.36 16.39
CA VAL A 358 14.17 -2.31 15.36
C VAL A 358 12.75 -1.98 14.97
N ALA A 359 11.87 -2.97 14.83
CA ALA A 359 10.45 -2.76 14.58
C ALA A 359 9.80 -1.95 15.70
N ALA A 360 10.08 -2.27 16.97
CA ALA A 360 9.60 -1.51 18.13
C ALA A 360 10.16 -0.08 18.15
N ALA A 361 11.46 0.09 17.95
CA ALA A 361 12.11 1.40 17.91
C ALA A 361 11.64 2.24 16.73
N ASN A 362 11.41 1.64 15.56
CA ASN A 362 10.89 2.31 14.39
C ASN A 362 9.42 2.71 14.59
N PHE A 363 8.63 1.85 15.23
CA PHE A 363 7.25 2.12 15.59
C PHE A 363 7.13 3.33 16.52
N ALA A 364 7.88 3.36 17.62
CA ALA A 364 7.88 4.49 18.56
C ALA A 364 8.60 5.74 18.00
N GLY A 365 9.79 5.55 17.44
CA GLY A 365 10.65 6.62 16.94
C GLY A 365 10.07 7.35 15.73
N SER A 366 9.38 6.64 14.83
CA SER A 366 8.69 7.28 13.71
C SER A 366 7.59 8.22 14.18
N MET A 367 6.92 7.91 15.28
CA MET A 367 5.89 8.78 15.88
C MET A 367 6.52 10.10 16.34
N ILE A 368 7.64 10.02 17.08
CA ILE A 368 8.35 11.22 17.55
C ILE A 368 8.83 12.04 16.35
N ALA A 369 9.51 11.41 15.40
CA ALA A 369 10.02 12.08 14.22
C ALA A 369 8.91 12.72 13.41
N PHE A 370 7.74 12.09 13.30
CA PHE A 370 6.61 12.61 12.56
C PHE A 370 6.06 13.91 13.16
N TYR A 371 5.76 13.93 14.47
CA TYR A 371 5.11 15.07 15.13
C TYR A 371 6.05 16.17 15.59
N TYR A 372 7.30 15.84 15.95
CA TYR A 372 8.26 16.80 16.49
C TYR A 372 9.31 17.28 15.46
N THR A 373 9.06 17.01 14.18
CA THR A 373 9.79 17.62 13.06
C THR A 373 8.79 18.24 12.07
N GLY A 374 9.26 18.71 10.91
CA GLY A 374 8.38 19.23 9.85
C GLY A 374 7.62 18.18 9.05
N ILE A 375 7.74 16.88 9.35
CA ILE A 375 7.12 15.81 8.55
C ILE A 375 5.59 15.89 8.62
N PHE A 376 5.00 16.04 9.81
CA PHE A 376 3.54 16.15 9.95
C PHE A 376 2.97 17.29 9.10
N GLU A 377 3.53 18.49 9.21
CA GLU A 377 3.13 19.64 8.41
C GLU A 377 3.29 19.41 6.91
N TRP A 378 4.37 18.74 6.50
CA TRP A 378 4.57 18.34 5.10
C TRP A 378 3.45 17.40 4.62
N THR A 379 3.00 16.46 5.44
CA THR A 379 1.91 15.54 5.05
C THR A 379 0.55 16.22 4.91
N LEU A 380 0.29 17.28 5.69
CA LEU A 380 -0.92 18.10 5.54
C LEU A 380 -0.93 18.90 4.23
N ARG A 381 0.26 19.31 3.77
CA ARG A 381 0.45 20.16 2.58
C ARG A 381 0.71 19.38 1.29
N SER A 382 1.07 18.10 1.38
CA SER A 382 1.52 17.29 0.25
C SER A 382 0.82 15.94 0.19
N GLY A 383 0.17 15.66 -0.94
CA GLY A 383 -0.40 14.33 -1.22
C GLY A 383 0.63 13.20 -1.20
N VAL A 384 1.89 13.45 -1.57
CA VAL A 384 2.98 12.47 -1.41
C VAL A 384 3.23 12.19 0.06
N GLY A 385 3.22 13.24 0.87
CA GLY A 385 3.45 13.11 2.30
C GLY A 385 2.35 12.30 2.96
N HIS A 386 1.10 12.56 2.58
CA HIS A 386 -0.03 11.77 3.03
C HIS A 386 0.07 10.30 2.59
N LEU A 387 0.36 10.03 1.32
CA LEU A 387 0.59 8.68 0.80
C LEU A 387 1.74 7.97 1.54
N ALA A 388 2.87 8.67 1.74
CA ALA A 388 4.04 8.15 2.44
C ALA A 388 3.72 7.82 3.89
N MET A 389 2.98 8.69 4.59
CA MET A 389 2.49 8.44 5.95
C MET A 389 1.61 7.20 6.00
N ALA A 390 0.59 7.11 5.14
CA ALA A 390 -0.35 5.99 5.14
C ALA A 390 0.36 4.65 4.91
N LEU A 391 1.29 4.60 3.95
CA LEU A 391 2.09 3.40 3.68
C LEU A 391 3.10 3.09 4.79
N HIS A 392 3.79 4.10 5.31
CA HIS A 392 4.81 3.94 6.35
C HIS A 392 4.18 3.40 7.63
N PHE A 393 3.18 4.08 8.20
CA PHE A 393 2.60 3.66 9.49
C PHE A 393 1.87 2.32 9.39
N SER A 394 1.24 2.01 8.25
CA SER A 394 0.70 0.67 7.99
C SER A 394 1.79 -0.40 7.96
N LEU A 395 2.93 -0.12 7.29
CA LEU A 395 4.04 -1.06 7.19
C LEU A 395 4.76 -1.25 8.52
N VAL A 396 5.04 -0.16 9.24
CA VAL A 396 5.72 -0.19 10.53
C VAL A 396 4.88 -0.93 11.57
N GLY A 397 3.57 -0.65 11.62
CA GLY A 397 2.65 -1.42 12.43
C GLY A 397 2.62 -2.89 12.04
N TYR A 398 2.60 -3.23 10.75
CA TYR A 398 2.63 -4.62 10.29
C TYR A 398 3.91 -5.33 10.73
N LEU A 399 5.09 -4.70 10.59
CA LEU A 399 6.36 -5.28 11.00
C LEU A 399 6.41 -5.51 12.51
N PHE A 400 5.96 -4.53 13.31
CA PHE A 400 5.90 -4.64 14.77
C PHE A 400 4.98 -5.79 15.20
N VAL A 401 3.74 -5.83 14.72
CA VAL A 401 2.80 -6.90 15.08
C VAL A 401 3.27 -8.27 14.55
N ASN A 402 3.90 -8.33 13.37
CA ASN A 402 4.43 -9.57 12.81
C ASN A 402 5.59 -10.14 13.65
N ALA A 403 6.42 -9.28 14.24
CA ALA A 403 7.50 -9.68 15.15
C ALA A 403 6.97 -10.34 16.44
N LEU A 404 5.74 -10.00 16.85
CA LEU A 404 5.12 -10.52 18.09
C LEU A 404 4.27 -11.78 17.84
N ILE A 405 3.31 -11.70 16.92
CA ILE A 405 2.28 -12.74 16.71
C ILE A 405 2.20 -13.28 15.27
N GLY A 406 3.06 -12.79 14.38
CA GLY A 406 2.97 -13.11 12.97
C GLY A 406 3.30 -14.55 12.60
N VAL A 407 2.82 -14.96 11.43
CA VAL A 407 3.11 -16.26 10.80
C VAL A 407 4.05 -16.10 9.61
N ASP A 408 4.11 -14.90 9.03
CA ASP A 408 4.91 -14.63 7.84
C ASP A 408 6.42 -14.76 8.12
N PRO A 409 7.24 -15.07 7.09
CA PRO A 409 8.68 -15.21 7.25
C PRO A 409 9.34 -13.92 7.75
N GLY A 410 10.37 -14.05 8.58
CA GLY A 410 11.13 -12.95 9.14
C GLY A 410 12.25 -13.44 10.07
N PRO A 411 12.95 -12.53 10.75
CA PRO A 411 13.95 -12.88 11.77
C PRO A 411 13.39 -13.80 12.86
N THR A 412 14.27 -14.47 13.60
CA THR A 412 13.90 -15.30 14.74
C THR A 412 13.09 -14.50 15.74
N ARG A 413 11.92 -15.03 16.11
CA ARG A 413 11.03 -14.35 17.07
C ARG A 413 11.59 -14.47 18.49
N PRO A 414 11.51 -13.42 19.31
CA PRO A 414 11.96 -13.47 20.71
C PRO A 414 11.15 -14.50 21.52
N ALA A 415 11.66 -14.85 22.71
CA ALA A 415 10.90 -15.65 23.67
C ALA A 415 9.61 -14.92 24.10
N TYR A 416 8.59 -15.66 24.53
CA TYR A 416 7.29 -15.06 24.91
C TYR A 416 7.40 -13.93 25.94
N PRO A 417 8.21 -14.03 27.02
CA PRO A 417 8.39 -12.92 27.95
C PRO A 417 8.95 -11.65 27.31
N GLN A 418 9.91 -11.80 26.38
CA GLN A 418 10.49 -10.66 25.65
C GLN A 418 9.45 -10.00 24.73
N ARG A 419 8.54 -10.78 24.13
CA ARG A 419 7.44 -10.21 23.32
C ARG A 419 6.48 -9.39 24.17
N LEU A 420 6.12 -9.88 25.36
CA LEU A 420 5.31 -9.13 26.31
C LEU A 420 6.03 -7.86 26.77
N LEU A 421 7.33 -7.94 27.07
CA LEU A 421 8.13 -6.76 27.43
C LEU A 421 8.16 -5.70 26.31
N LEU A 422 8.39 -6.11 25.05
CA LEU A 422 8.35 -5.20 23.90
C LEU A 422 6.98 -4.55 23.73
N LEU A 423 5.93 -5.32 23.94
CA LEU A 423 4.56 -4.84 23.83
C LEU A 423 4.22 -3.84 24.96
N PHE A 424 4.58 -4.13 26.20
CA PHE A 424 4.40 -3.21 27.33
C PHE A 424 5.28 -1.97 27.20
N ALA A 425 6.48 -2.07 26.65
CA ALA A 425 7.31 -0.91 26.35
C ALA A 425 6.66 0.00 25.29
N ALA A 426 6.12 -0.57 24.21
CA ALA A 426 5.38 0.17 23.20
C ALA A 426 4.08 0.78 23.75
N MET A 427 3.40 0.06 24.65
CA MET A 427 2.24 0.54 25.40
C MET A 427 2.58 1.77 26.25
N GLY A 428 3.62 1.65 27.09
CA GLY A 428 4.10 2.77 27.91
C GLY A 428 4.53 3.98 27.09
N PHE A 429 5.16 3.77 25.93
CA PHE A 429 5.49 4.84 24.98
C PHE A 429 4.23 5.57 24.47
N HIS A 430 3.21 4.85 24.01
CA HIS A 430 1.96 5.47 23.54
C HIS A 430 1.23 6.20 24.65
N ALA A 431 1.14 5.60 25.84
CA ALA A 431 0.52 6.24 26.99
C ALA A 431 1.22 7.57 27.30
N PHE A 432 2.55 7.59 27.32
CA PHE A 432 3.32 8.82 27.53
C PHE A 432 3.10 9.84 26.40
N PHE A 433 3.14 9.41 25.13
CA PHE A 433 2.88 10.28 23.98
C PHE A 433 1.48 10.91 24.02
N GLY A 434 0.45 10.09 24.29
CA GLY A 434 -0.93 10.53 24.43
C GLY A 434 -1.11 11.51 25.57
N VAL A 435 -0.61 11.20 26.77
CA VAL A 435 -0.67 12.08 27.95
C VAL A 435 0.05 13.40 27.68
N THR A 436 1.22 13.37 27.03
CA THR A 436 1.97 14.59 26.67
C THR A 436 1.14 15.52 25.77
N LEU A 437 0.39 14.96 24.81
CA LEU A 437 -0.51 15.76 23.98
C LEU A 437 -1.75 16.24 24.75
N MET A 438 -2.30 15.43 25.67
CA MET A 438 -3.45 15.79 26.50
C MET A 438 -3.14 16.93 27.47
N SER A 439 -1.93 16.97 28.02
CA SER A 439 -1.49 18.00 28.97
C SER A 439 -0.68 19.13 28.33
N GLY A 440 -0.49 19.09 27.01
CA GLY A 440 0.33 20.07 26.29
C GLY A 440 -0.46 21.33 25.94
N ASP A 441 0.21 22.48 26.03
CA ASP A 441 -0.34 23.79 25.66
C ASP A 441 0.15 24.30 24.28
N ALA A 442 1.09 23.58 23.67
CA ALA A 442 1.64 23.91 22.36
C ALA A 442 0.85 23.20 21.25
N LEU A 443 0.28 23.99 20.33
CA LEU A 443 -0.42 23.47 19.16
C LEU A 443 0.59 23.03 18.08
N LEU A 444 0.53 21.75 17.69
CA LEU A 444 1.25 21.20 16.55
C LEU A 444 0.64 21.72 15.26
N ALA A 445 1.49 22.06 14.28
CA ALA A 445 1.06 22.65 13.01
C ALA A 445 0.11 23.85 13.23
N ALA A 446 0.51 24.80 14.08
CA ALA A 446 -0.32 25.94 14.49
C ALA A 446 -0.83 26.76 13.30
N ASP A 447 0.01 26.98 12.28
CA ASP A 447 -0.36 27.69 11.04
C ASP A 447 -1.39 26.91 10.20
N TRP A 448 -1.52 25.61 10.44
CA TRP A 448 -2.52 24.79 9.80
C TRP A 448 -3.83 24.82 10.60
N PHE A 449 -3.85 24.20 11.78
CA PHE A 449 -5.10 24.03 12.55
C PHE A 449 -5.60 25.31 13.21
N GLY A 450 -4.70 26.24 13.57
CA GLY A 450 -5.07 27.51 14.20
C GLY A 450 -5.72 28.50 13.24
N LEU A 451 -5.46 28.39 11.92
CA LEU A 451 -5.93 29.34 10.91
C LEU A 451 -7.19 28.88 10.16
N LEU A 452 -7.76 27.70 10.48
CA LEU A 452 -8.92 27.17 9.74
C LEU A 452 -10.21 27.96 9.93
N GLY A 453 -10.34 28.71 11.03
CA GLY A 453 -11.55 29.50 11.33
C GLY A 453 -12.81 28.63 11.44
N ARG A 454 -12.70 27.43 12.03
CA ARG A 454 -13.83 26.50 12.17
C ARG A 454 -14.93 27.14 13.02
N PRO A 455 -16.20 27.18 12.55
CA PRO A 455 -17.32 27.73 13.32
C PRO A 455 -17.94 26.69 14.28
N TRP A 456 -17.45 25.45 14.26
CA TRP A 456 -17.97 24.32 15.01
C TRP A 456 -16.83 23.57 15.70
N GLY A 457 -17.19 22.77 16.70
CA GLY A 457 -16.25 21.96 17.46
C GLY A 457 -15.36 22.75 18.42
N PRO A 458 -14.44 22.05 19.11
CA PRO A 458 -13.53 22.68 20.06
C PRO A 458 -12.46 23.55 19.37
N SER A 459 -11.74 24.35 20.16
CA SER A 459 -10.53 25.05 19.70
C SER A 459 -9.48 24.05 19.19
N ALA A 460 -8.55 24.50 18.36
CA ALA A 460 -7.51 23.63 17.80
C ALA A 460 -6.66 22.95 18.90
N LEU A 461 -6.37 23.67 19.99
CA LEU A 461 -5.61 23.10 21.11
C LEU A 461 -6.43 22.04 21.88
N ALA A 462 -7.69 22.32 22.20
CA ALA A 462 -8.55 21.35 22.88
C ALA A 462 -8.84 20.10 22.01
N ASP A 463 -8.93 20.29 20.69
CA ASP A 463 -9.01 19.20 19.72
C ASP A 463 -7.73 18.34 19.69
N GLN A 464 -6.55 18.97 19.76
CA GLN A 464 -5.29 18.25 19.88
C GLN A 464 -5.19 17.44 21.17
N GLN A 465 -5.60 18.03 22.30
CA GLN A 465 -5.62 17.34 23.59
C GLN A 465 -6.57 16.13 23.55
N THR A 466 -7.72 16.27 22.89
CA THR A 466 -8.62 15.15 22.59
C THR A 466 -7.93 14.09 21.73
N GLY A 467 -7.16 14.51 20.73
CA GLY A 467 -6.30 13.63 19.93
C GLY A 467 -5.30 12.85 20.79
N GLY A 468 -4.68 13.48 21.78
CA GLY A 468 -3.83 12.77 22.75
C GLY A 468 -4.55 11.64 23.47
N GLY A 469 -5.81 11.87 23.88
CA GLY A 469 -6.68 10.85 24.48
C GLY A 469 -7.03 9.73 23.51
N ILE A 470 -7.24 10.03 22.22
CA ILE A 470 -7.49 9.04 21.16
C ILE A 470 -6.23 8.20 20.91
N ALA A 471 -5.06 8.84 20.82
CA ALA A 471 -3.77 8.17 20.64
C ALA A 471 -3.51 7.17 21.77
N TRP A 472 -3.86 7.54 23.00
CA TRP A 472 -3.83 6.63 24.14
C TRP A 472 -4.88 5.52 23.99
N GLY A 473 -6.18 5.85 23.92
CA GLY A 473 -7.25 4.86 23.95
C GLY A 473 -7.23 3.83 22.82
N ILE A 474 -7.11 4.27 21.56
CA ILE A 474 -7.02 3.36 20.40
C ILE A 474 -5.69 2.61 20.38
N GLY A 475 -4.62 3.17 20.95
CA GLY A 475 -3.36 2.45 21.11
C GLY A 475 -3.46 1.26 22.06
N GLU A 476 -4.14 1.44 23.20
CA GLU A 476 -4.18 0.46 24.30
C GLU A 476 -5.00 -0.79 23.98
N LEU A 477 -6.24 -0.64 23.48
CA LEU A 477 -7.16 -1.79 23.31
C LEU A 477 -6.63 -2.86 22.33
N PRO A 478 -6.14 -2.52 21.12
CA PRO A 478 -5.58 -3.50 20.20
C PRO A 478 -4.27 -4.10 20.73
N THR A 479 -3.44 -3.30 21.40
CA THR A 479 -2.19 -3.75 22.01
C THR A 479 -2.47 -4.77 23.12
N LEU A 480 -3.47 -4.52 23.97
CA LEU A 480 -3.93 -5.46 24.99
C LEU A 480 -4.46 -6.77 24.36
N ALA A 481 -5.22 -6.69 23.26
CA ALA A 481 -5.67 -7.88 22.55
C ALA A 481 -4.49 -8.72 22.01
N VAL A 482 -3.44 -8.07 21.50
CA VAL A 482 -2.19 -8.74 21.12
C VAL A 482 -1.49 -9.33 22.34
N ALA A 483 -1.47 -8.64 23.49
CA ALA A 483 -0.87 -9.13 24.73
C ALA A 483 -1.52 -10.43 25.20
N ILE A 484 -2.85 -10.45 25.21
CA ILE A 484 -3.65 -11.64 25.54
C ILE A 484 -3.33 -12.77 24.55
N ALA A 485 -3.26 -12.48 23.25
CA ALA A 485 -2.91 -13.49 22.25
C ALA A 485 -1.50 -14.07 22.46
N VAL A 486 -0.52 -13.25 22.83
CA VAL A 486 0.85 -13.69 23.16
C VAL A 486 0.85 -14.54 24.42
N ALA A 487 0.16 -14.12 25.48
CA ALA A 487 0.07 -14.86 26.75
C ALA A 487 -0.61 -16.22 26.58
N VAL A 488 -1.72 -16.28 25.83
CA VAL A 488 -2.41 -17.54 25.49
C VAL A 488 -1.50 -18.44 24.64
N SER A 489 -0.73 -17.86 23.71
CA SER A 489 0.22 -18.61 22.89
C SER A 489 1.38 -19.17 23.70
N TRP A 490 1.83 -18.44 24.72
CA TRP A 490 2.84 -18.87 25.68
C TRP A 490 2.35 -20.05 26.50
N SER A 491 1.20 -19.94 27.17
CA SER A 491 0.60 -21.04 27.94
C SER A 491 0.43 -22.31 27.09
N ARG A 492 -0.06 -22.20 25.86
CA ARG A 492 -0.19 -23.34 24.94
C ARG A 492 1.15 -23.92 24.48
N ALA A 493 2.22 -23.13 24.44
CA ALA A 493 3.54 -23.62 24.12
C ALA A 493 4.12 -24.42 25.28
N ASP A 494 4.00 -23.90 26.51
CA ASP A 494 4.48 -24.54 27.73
C ASP A 494 3.74 -25.86 27.98
N ASP A 495 2.41 -25.90 27.81
CA ASP A 495 1.62 -27.14 27.89
C ASP A 495 2.12 -28.22 26.91
N ARG A 496 2.56 -27.83 25.71
CA ARG A 496 3.07 -28.77 24.70
C ARG A 496 4.45 -29.28 25.05
N VAL A 497 5.29 -28.44 25.66
CA VAL A 497 6.62 -28.83 26.15
C VAL A 497 6.47 -29.76 27.34
N ALA A 498 5.64 -29.41 28.33
CA ALA A 498 5.31 -30.24 29.48
C ALA A 498 4.82 -31.63 29.05
N ARG A 499 3.80 -31.70 28.18
CA ARG A 499 3.31 -33.00 27.64
C ARG A 499 4.35 -33.78 26.83
N ARG A 500 5.35 -33.12 26.24
CA ARG A 500 6.45 -33.82 25.55
C ARG A 500 7.45 -34.39 26.56
N ARG A 501 7.78 -33.65 27.61
CA ARG A 501 8.62 -34.08 28.71
C ARG A 501 7.96 -35.25 29.44
N ASP A 502 6.69 -35.14 29.83
CA ASP A 502 5.98 -36.20 30.55
C ASP A 502 5.96 -37.51 29.73
N ARG A 503 5.70 -37.43 28.42
CA ARG A 503 5.79 -38.61 27.52
C ARG A 503 7.19 -39.21 27.39
N LYS A 504 8.25 -38.42 27.56
CA LYS A 504 9.63 -38.90 27.57
C LYS A 504 9.89 -39.62 28.89
N VAL A 505 9.53 -39.01 30.01
CA VAL A 505 9.62 -39.59 31.35
C VAL A 505 8.86 -40.91 31.44
N ASP A 506 7.63 -40.98 30.92
CA ASP A 506 6.83 -42.21 30.90
C ASP A 506 7.49 -43.36 30.10
N ARG A 507 8.35 -43.04 29.12
CA ARG A 507 9.00 -44.02 28.23
C ARG A 507 10.39 -44.45 28.72
N GLU A 508 11.15 -43.51 29.23
CA GLU A 508 12.60 -43.65 29.46
C GLU A 508 12.95 -43.59 30.96
N GLY A 509 11.99 -43.29 31.84
CA GLY A 509 12.26 -42.87 33.22
C GLY A 509 12.69 -41.41 33.27
N ASP A 510 12.72 -40.82 34.47
CA ASP A 510 13.15 -39.43 34.65
C ASP A 510 14.69 -39.32 34.74
N VAL A 511 15.37 -39.74 33.66
CA VAL A 511 16.85 -39.81 33.60
C VAL A 511 17.50 -38.47 33.96
N GLU A 512 16.87 -37.36 33.59
CA GLU A 512 17.38 -36.01 33.86
C GLU A 512 17.31 -35.67 35.35
N MET A 513 16.22 -36.06 36.04
CA MET A 513 16.08 -35.92 37.49
C MET A 513 17.01 -36.88 38.24
N ASP A 514 17.19 -38.11 37.73
CA ASP A 514 18.08 -39.11 38.32
C ASP A 514 19.56 -38.65 38.27
N GLU A 515 20.01 -38.14 37.11
CA GLU A 515 21.35 -37.55 36.95
C GLU A 515 21.54 -36.31 37.83
N TYR A 516 20.52 -35.45 37.94
CA TYR A 516 20.57 -34.27 38.80
C TYR A 516 20.66 -34.65 40.29
N ASN A 517 19.88 -35.64 40.73
CA ASN A 517 19.96 -36.16 42.11
C ASN A 517 21.34 -36.78 42.39
N ALA A 518 21.94 -37.48 41.43
CA ALA A 518 23.28 -38.03 41.56
C ALA A 518 24.35 -36.92 41.71
N MET A 519 24.24 -35.84 40.93
CA MET A 519 25.13 -34.67 41.06
C MET A 519 24.99 -34.00 42.44
N LEU A 520 23.77 -33.78 42.92
CA LEU A 520 23.54 -33.19 44.25
C LEU A 520 24.10 -34.07 45.37
N ALA A 521 23.93 -35.39 45.28
CA ALA A 521 24.50 -36.33 46.24
C ALA A 521 26.03 -36.28 46.26
N GLN A 522 26.65 -36.09 45.08
CA GLN A 522 28.09 -35.93 44.95
C GLN A 522 28.58 -34.63 45.61
N MET A 523 27.88 -33.52 45.40
CA MET A 523 28.18 -32.24 46.04
C MET A 523 28.03 -32.30 47.57
N SER A 524 27.00 -32.98 48.09
CA SER A 524 26.86 -33.14 49.55
C SER A 524 27.95 -33.99 50.17
N HIS A 525 28.47 -34.98 49.44
CA HIS A 525 29.57 -35.82 49.92
C HIS A 525 30.91 -35.07 49.95
N ASP A 526 31.12 -34.11 49.06
CA ASP A 526 32.33 -33.29 49.01
C ASP A 526 32.34 -32.17 50.08
N ASP A 527 31.17 -31.72 50.55
CA ASP A 527 31.04 -30.72 51.64
C ASP A 527 31.18 -31.32 53.06
N ASP A 528 30.95 -32.63 53.22
CA ASP A 528 31.07 -33.37 54.50
C ASP A 528 32.48 -33.98 54.73
N ALA A 529 33.38 -33.89 53.74
CA ALA A 529 34.77 -34.38 53.78
C ALA A 529 35.78 -33.26 54.06
#